data_AF-W7EB13-F1
#
_entry.id   AF-W7EB13-F1
#
_cell.length_a   1.000
_cell.length_b   1.000
_cell.length_c   1.000
_cell.angle_alpha   90.00
_cell.angle_beta   90.00
_cell.angle_gamma   90.00
#
_symmetry.space_group_name_H-M   'P 1'
#
loop_
_entity.id
_entity.type
_entity.pdbx_description
1 polymer ?
#
loop_
_entity_poly.entity_id
_entity_poly.type
_entity_poly.pdbx_seq_one_letter_code
_entity_poly.pdbx_strand_id
1 'polypeptide(L)'
;MAKKAKLTEDEKQHLEHHFHEVRDHALRRWYKDAHGNDPQLKAVAQARLQLQIWLREKRGEITTLQQQRDACKADSDTDGVETVRKKLKHAHCALAMHMKMSKEGIPTSTTEKARRRWSERTYSLEDVLRDRDLDKGSDFGVNRDNMFRSVVEEEDSGMLLAGSLGDMQLEDEDGGITLEDWDEGDGSSELISDPTTIWKQHALHIQQRCRRIGLPDFTVGTRLAFQKKIFDLHVDRERQLREATKSSSKFDTDAQYPLREGTSASWNAVLAAATFSEHSLWELTCPMLWRHFESGRSFDHPQWVPNGLMRIQTVSNASYVFFEFGTRSFSTNRISIPATVNTRALVLSARCHQTRASIYFELSFLARNFVEVRFPITAILQFDGSCMTPSTKAVKLNGVWMGPVH
;
A
#
# COMPACT_ATOMS: atom_id res chain seq x y z
N MET A 1 -27.06 5.66 17.59
CA MET A 1 -26.56 4.44 16.90
C MET A 1 -27.55 4.09 15.81
N ALA A 2 -27.20 4.29 14.54
CA ALA A 2 -28.06 3.92 13.42
C ALA A 2 -28.01 2.39 13.21
N LYS A 3 -29.16 1.73 13.16
CA LYS A 3 -29.23 0.31 12.77
C LYS A 3 -28.84 0.21 11.30
N LYS A 4 -27.77 -0.54 10.99
CA LYS A 4 -27.32 -0.81 9.62
C LYS A 4 -28.43 -1.50 8.83
N ALA A 5 -28.65 -1.04 7.59
CA ALA A 5 -29.55 -1.71 6.66
C ALA A 5 -28.93 -3.05 6.22
N LYS A 6 -29.71 -4.14 6.32
CA LYS A 6 -29.29 -5.44 5.78
C LYS A 6 -29.46 -5.41 4.27
N LEU A 7 -28.44 -5.85 3.54
CA LEU A 7 -28.53 -6.10 2.09
C LEU A 7 -29.73 -7.00 1.81
N THR A 8 -30.46 -6.65 0.76
CA THR A 8 -31.53 -7.48 0.21
C THR A 8 -30.93 -8.76 -0.39
N GLU A 9 -31.75 -9.79 -0.54
CA GLU A 9 -31.28 -11.05 -1.12
C GLU A 9 -30.88 -10.90 -2.60
N ASP A 10 -31.59 -10.04 -3.33
CA ASP A 10 -31.30 -9.71 -4.73
C ASP A 10 -29.91 -9.04 -4.87
N GLU A 11 -29.56 -8.13 -3.96
CA GLU A 11 -28.24 -7.49 -3.96
C GLU A 11 -27.11 -8.50 -3.71
N LYS A 12 -27.32 -9.48 -2.82
CA LYS A 12 -26.33 -10.53 -2.57
C LYS A 12 -26.13 -11.42 -3.79
N GLN A 13 -27.23 -11.85 -4.42
CA GLN A 13 -27.19 -12.68 -5.63
C GLN A 13 -26.48 -11.94 -6.78
N HIS A 14 -26.74 -10.63 -6.92
CA HIS A 14 -26.06 -9.81 -7.92
C HIS A 14 -24.54 -9.72 -7.68
N LEU A 15 -24.12 -9.52 -6.43
CA LEU A 15 -22.70 -9.48 -6.05
C LEU A 15 -22.01 -10.83 -6.25
N GLU A 16 -22.69 -11.93 -5.94
CA GLU A 16 -22.17 -13.28 -6.15
C GLU A 16 -22.01 -13.60 -7.64
N HIS A 17 -23.01 -13.27 -8.45
CA HIS A 17 -22.93 -13.39 -9.91
C HIS A 17 -21.75 -12.60 -10.49
N HIS A 18 -21.64 -11.33 -10.12
CA HIS A 18 -20.56 -10.46 -10.59
C HIS A 18 -19.17 -10.98 -10.15
N PHE A 19 -19.04 -11.49 -8.92
CA PHE A 19 -17.81 -12.13 -8.48
C PHE A 19 -17.44 -13.33 -9.36
N HIS A 20 -18.39 -14.20 -9.69
CA HIS A 20 -18.15 -15.36 -10.54
C HIS A 20 -17.75 -14.97 -11.96
N GLU A 21 -18.33 -13.92 -12.53
CA GLU A 21 -17.91 -13.39 -13.84
C GLU A 21 -16.45 -12.92 -13.84
N VAL A 22 -16.07 -12.11 -12.84
CA VAL A 22 -14.71 -11.58 -12.71
C VAL A 22 -13.71 -12.72 -12.48
N ARG A 23 -14.05 -13.67 -11.61
CA ARG A 23 -13.28 -14.88 -11.35
C ARG A 23 -13.04 -15.68 -12.63
N ASP A 24 -14.11 -16.03 -13.34
CA ASP A 24 -14.03 -16.89 -14.53
C ASP A 24 -13.25 -16.19 -15.65
N HIS A 25 -13.44 -14.87 -15.83
CA HIS A 25 -12.66 -14.08 -16.78
C HIS A 25 -11.17 -14.07 -16.44
N ALA A 26 -10.81 -13.85 -15.16
CA ALA A 26 -9.42 -13.86 -14.72
C ALA A 26 -8.76 -15.24 -14.91
N LEU A 27 -9.43 -16.32 -14.54
CA LEU A 27 -8.93 -17.69 -14.70
C LEU A 27 -8.74 -18.06 -16.17
N ARG A 28 -9.70 -17.72 -17.05
CA ARG A 28 -9.57 -17.95 -18.50
C ARG A 28 -8.38 -17.19 -19.09
N ARG A 29 -8.18 -15.94 -18.67
CA ARG A 29 -7.03 -15.13 -19.10
C ARG A 29 -5.72 -15.76 -18.65
N TRP A 30 -5.58 -16.10 -17.37
CA TRP A 30 -4.35 -16.74 -16.86
C TRP A 30 -4.11 -18.09 -17.54
N TYR A 31 -5.16 -18.87 -17.78
CA TYR A 31 -5.03 -20.14 -18.50
C TYR A 31 -4.52 -19.94 -19.93
N LYS A 32 -5.05 -18.95 -20.65
CA LYS A 32 -4.56 -18.57 -21.98
C LYS A 32 -3.09 -18.15 -21.94
N ASP A 33 -2.73 -17.28 -21.00
CA ASP A 33 -1.37 -16.77 -20.85
C ASP A 33 -0.37 -17.90 -20.48
N ALA A 34 -0.80 -18.86 -19.66
CA ALA A 34 -0.01 -20.04 -19.27
C ALA A 34 0.30 -21.01 -20.43
N HIS A 35 -0.46 -20.91 -21.53
CA HIS A 35 -0.25 -21.66 -22.77
C HIS A 35 0.25 -20.78 -23.92
N GLY A 36 0.55 -19.51 -23.66
CA GLY A 36 1.06 -18.56 -24.64
C GLY A 36 2.54 -18.79 -25.00
N ASN A 37 3.00 -18.03 -25.99
CA ASN A 37 4.38 -18.10 -26.49
C ASN A 37 5.35 -17.16 -25.74
N ASP A 38 4.83 -16.16 -25.02
CA ASP A 38 5.66 -15.25 -24.21
C ASP A 38 6.17 -15.98 -22.95
N PRO A 39 7.48 -16.22 -22.80
CA PRO A 39 8.03 -16.99 -21.67
C PRO A 39 7.78 -16.32 -20.31
N GLN A 40 7.79 -14.99 -20.25
CA GLN A 40 7.65 -14.25 -19.00
C GLN A 40 6.19 -14.25 -18.54
N LEU A 41 5.26 -13.93 -19.44
CA LEU A 41 3.83 -14.00 -19.15
C LEU A 41 3.40 -15.43 -18.81
N LYS A 42 3.91 -16.41 -19.55
CA LYS A 42 3.69 -17.84 -19.30
C LYS A 42 4.11 -18.24 -17.88
N ALA A 43 5.33 -17.92 -17.47
CA ALA A 43 5.84 -18.30 -16.15
C ALA A 43 5.00 -17.72 -15.01
N VAL A 44 4.59 -16.44 -15.11
CA VAL A 44 3.75 -15.78 -14.11
C VAL A 44 2.37 -16.41 -14.07
N ALA A 45 1.75 -16.67 -15.22
CA ALA A 45 0.43 -17.24 -15.31
C ALA A 45 0.38 -18.68 -14.75
N GLN A 46 1.36 -19.52 -15.08
CA GLN A 46 1.51 -20.87 -14.53
C GLN A 46 1.64 -20.86 -13.00
N ALA A 47 2.48 -19.98 -12.47
CA ALA A 47 2.65 -19.85 -11.02
C ALA A 47 1.35 -19.40 -10.32
N ARG A 48 0.62 -18.44 -10.90
CA ARG A 48 -0.67 -17.98 -10.37
C ARG A 48 -1.72 -19.08 -10.33
N LEU A 49 -1.88 -19.82 -11.43
CA LEU A 49 -2.84 -20.93 -11.50
C LEU A 49 -2.51 -22.03 -10.49
N GLN A 50 -1.24 -22.42 -10.39
CA GLN A 50 -0.82 -23.43 -9.41
C GLN A 50 -1.07 -22.99 -7.97
N LEU A 51 -0.82 -21.72 -7.66
CA LEU A 51 -1.11 -21.16 -6.34
C LEU A 51 -2.62 -21.16 -6.05
N GLN A 52 -3.45 -20.84 -7.04
CA GLN A 52 -4.91 -20.87 -6.87
C GLN A 52 -5.41 -22.28 -6.57
N ILE A 53 -4.90 -23.29 -7.30
CA ILE A 53 -5.24 -24.70 -7.06
C ILE A 53 -4.84 -25.12 -5.64
N TRP A 54 -3.62 -24.76 -5.22
CA TRP A 54 -3.16 -25.05 -3.87
C TRP A 54 -4.01 -24.37 -2.79
N LEU A 55 -4.44 -23.12 -3.01
CA LEU A 55 -5.34 -22.40 -2.10
C LEU A 55 -6.67 -23.13 -1.95
N ARG A 56 -7.23 -23.65 -3.05
CA ARG A 56 -8.46 -24.46 -3.04
C ARG A 56 -8.26 -25.76 -2.27
N GLU A 57 -7.18 -26.49 -2.53
CA GLU A 57 -6.84 -27.71 -1.79
C GLU A 57 -6.79 -27.45 -0.27
N LYS A 58 -6.16 -26.34 0.15
CA LYS A 58 -6.10 -25.96 1.57
C LYS A 58 -7.43 -25.53 2.16
N ARG A 59 -8.26 -24.81 1.41
CA ARG A 59 -9.61 -24.47 1.86
C ARG A 59 -10.48 -25.72 2.00
N GLY A 60 -10.38 -26.65 1.05
CA GLY A 60 -11.02 -27.97 1.14
C GLY A 60 -10.56 -28.77 2.36
N GLU A 61 -9.25 -28.84 2.62
CA GLU A 61 -8.69 -29.49 3.82
C GLU A 61 -9.25 -28.88 5.12
N ILE A 62 -9.32 -27.55 5.20
CA ILE A 62 -9.89 -26.84 6.36
C ILE A 62 -11.37 -27.19 6.53
N THR A 63 -12.17 -27.21 5.46
CA THR A 63 -13.59 -27.58 5.53
C THR A 63 -13.76 -29.01 6.03
N THR A 64 -12.97 -29.97 5.53
CA THR A 64 -13.00 -31.36 6.01
C THR A 64 -12.61 -31.47 7.47
N LEU A 65 -11.57 -30.76 7.91
CA LEU A 65 -11.17 -30.74 9.33
C LEU A 65 -12.23 -30.09 10.22
N GLN A 66 -12.94 -29.06 9.74
CA GLN A 66 -14.06 -28.47 10.48
C GLN A 66 -15.20 -29.48 10.65
N GLN A 67 -15.56 -30.21 9.60
CA GLN A 67 -16.56 -31.28 9.66
C GLN A 67 -16.15 -32.40 10.64
N GLN A 68 -14.89 -32.84 10.59
CA GLN A 68 -14.35 -33.85 11.53
C GLN A 68 -14.43 -33.36 12.98
N ARG A 69 -14.05 -32.10 13.23
CA ARG A 69 -14.14 -31.51 14.58
C ARG A 69 -15.59 -31.51 15.07
N ASP A 70 -16.53 -31.15 14.21
CA ASP A 70 -17.93 -31.05 14.59
C ASP A 70 -18.58 -32.44 14.78
N ALA A 71 -18.11 -33.46 14.07
CA ALA A 71 -18.44 -34.86 14.36
C ALA A 71 -17.91 -35.32 15.73
N CYS A 72 -16.62 -35.09 16.04
CA CYS A 72 -16.07 -35.41 17.36
C CYS A 72 -16.82 -34.70 18.50
N LYS A 73 -17.28 -33.45 18.28
CA LYS A 73 -18.12 -32.73 19.26
C LYS A 73 -19.47 -33.41 19.46
N ALA A 74 -20.12 -33.86 18.38
CA ALA A 74 -21.40 -34.55 18.47
C ALA A 74 -21.26 -35.86 19.26
N ASP A 75 -20.12 -36.54 19.13
CA ASP A 75 -19.80 -37.78 19.83
C ASP A 75 -19.23 -37.56 21.25
N SER A 76 -19.10 -36.31 21.70
CA SER A 76 -18.45 -35.94 22.96
C SER A 76 -17.00 -36.42 23.12
N ASP A 77 -16.30 -36.65 22.00
CA ASP A 77 -14.88 -37.04 21.96
C ASP A 77 -13.97 -35.80 22.12
N THR A 78 -13.60 -35.49 23.36
CA THR A 78 -12.77 -34.32 23.69
C THR A 78 -11.36 -34.41 23.12
N ASP A 79 -10.78 -35.61 23.07
CA ASP A 79 -9.41 -35.84 22.61
C ASP A 79 -9.32 -35.74 21.08
N GLY A 80 -10.34 -36.25 20.38
CA GLY A 80 -10.52 -36.06 18.94
C GLY A 80 -10.68 -34.58 18.57
N VAL A 81 -11.50 -33.84 19.32
CA VAL A 81 -11.67 -32.38 19.10
C VAL A 81 -10.34 -31.64 19.23
N GLU A 82 -9.54 -31.93 20.25
CA GLU A 82 -8.26 -31.24 20.46
C GLU A 82 -7.22 -31.62 19.39
N THR A 83 -7.20 -32.89 18.97
CA THR A 83 -6.36 -33.35 17.87
C THR A 83 -6.69 -32.63 16.56
N VAL A 84 -7.98 -32.51 16.23
CA VAL A 84 -8.43 -31.82 15.02
C VAL A 84 -8.19 -30.31 15.11
N ARG A 85 -8.32 -29.70 16.29
CA ARG A 85 -7.96 -28.28 16.52
C ARG A 85 -6.50 -27.99 16.20
N LYS A 86 -5.57 -28.86 16.63
CA LYS A 86 -4.14 -28.71 16.31
C LYS A 86 -3.90 -28.77 14.80
N LYS A 87 -4.55 -29.71 14.10
CA LYS A 87 -4.49 -29.80 12.62
C LYS A 87 -5.05 -28.55 11.94
N LEU A 88 -6.20 -28.04 12.40
CA LEU A 88 -6.80 -26.79 11.90
C LEU A 88 -5.85 -25.61 12.08
N LYS A 89 -5.23 -25.46 13.25
CA LYS A 89 -4.25 -24.39 13.51
C LYS A 89 -3.10 -24.44 12.49
N HIS A 90 -2.55 -25.63 12.24
CA HIS A 90 -1.48 -25.80 11.24
C HIS A 90 -1.94 -25.47 9.82
N ALA A 91 -3.13 -25.94 9.41
CA ALA A 91 -3.71 -25.64 8.10
C ALA A 91 -3.95 -24.14 7.90
N HIS A 92 -4.47 -23.44 8.91
CA HIS A 92 -4.65 -22.00 8.88
C HIS A 92 -3.34 -21.22 8.79
N CYS A 93 -2.29 -21.63 9.51
CA CYS A 93 -0.97 -21.01 9.40
C CYS A 93 -0.41 -21.14 7.98
N ALA A 94 -0.52 -22.33 7.37
CA ALA A 94 -0.07 -22.56 6.00
C ALA A 94 -0.85 -21.69 5.00
N LEU A 95 -2.18 -21.61 5.14
CA LEU A 95 -3.03 -20.76 4.30
C LEU A 95 -2.66 -19.27 4.45
N ALA A 96 -2.44 -18.79 5.67
CA ALA A 96 -2.10 -17.40 5.95
C ALA A 96 -0.76 -16.99 5.34
N MET A 97 0.28 -17.83 5.46
CA MET A 97 1.58 -17.58 4.82
C MET A 97 1.43 -17.44 3.29
N HIS A 98 0.59 -18.25 2.67
CA HIS A 98 0.35 -18.19 1.23
C HIS A 98 -0.48 -17.00 0.78
N MET A 99 -1.52 -16.62 1.53
CA MET A 99 -2.28 -15.40 1.25
C MET A 99 -1.39 -14.15 1.36
N LYS A 100 -0.43 -14.15 2.30
CA LYS A 100 0.58 -13.09 2.43
C LYS A 100 1.44 -12.98 1.16
N MET A 101 1.93 -14.10 0.63
CA MET A 101 2.70 -14.13 -0.63
C MET A 101 1.89 -13.66 -1.85
N SER A 102 0.58 -13.94 -1.89
CA SER A 102 -0.30 -13.43 -2.95
C SER A 102 -0.46 -11.91 -2.91
N LYS A 103 -0.49 -11.30 -1.71
CA LYS A 103 -0.63 -9.84 -1.51
C LYS A 103 0.69 -9.07 -1.64
N GLU A 104 1.82 -9.64 -1.24
CA GLU A 104 3.12 -8.95 -1.17
C GLU A 104 3.98 -9.19 -2.43
N GLY A 105 3.49 -9.99 -3.37
CA GLY A 105 4.25 -10.46 -4.52
C GLY A 105 4.85 -11.83 -4.25
N ILE A 106 4.72 -12.74 -5.22
CA ILE A 106 5.19 -14.12 -5.08
C ILE A 106 6.72 -14.11 -5.18
N PRO A 107 7.46 -14.55 -4.16
CA PRO A 107 8.92 -14.62 -4.21
C PRO A 107 9.38 -15.47 -5.41
N THR A 108 10.47 -15.09 -6.06
CA THR A 108 10.99 -15.78 -7.26
C THR A 108 11.16 -17.29 -7.05
N SER A 109 11.61 -17.70 -5.86
CA SER A 109 11.75 -19.11 -5.47
C SER A 109 10.41 -19.85 -5.42
N THR A 110 9.35 -19.19 -4.98
CA THR A 110 8.00 -19.74 -4.90
C THR A 110 7.37 -19.82 -6.28
N THR A 111 7.57 -18.79 -7.12
CA THR A 111 7.16 -18.78 -8.53
C THR A 111 7.77 -19.95 -9.27
N GLU A 112 9.07 -20.21 -9.09
CA GLU A 112 9.76 -21.32 -9.75
C GLU A 112 9.24 -22.69 -9.29
N LYS A 113 9.02 -22.87 -7.98
CA LYS A 113 8.44 -24.11 -7.44
C LYS A 113 7.01 -24.35 -7.92
N ALA A 114 6.19 -23.29 -7.96
CA ALA A 114 4.83 -23.35 -8.46
C ALA A 114 4.81 -23.69 -9.97
N ARG A 115 5.71 -23.07 -10.75
CA ARG A 115 5.88 -23.35 -12.18
C ARG A 115 6.27 -24.80 -12.46
N ARG A 116 7.20 -25.37 -11.68
CA ARG A 116 7.56 -26.79 -11.80
C ARG A 116 6.37 -27.71 -11.54
N ARG A 117 5.62 -27.48 -10.45
CA ARG A 117 4.41 -28.26 -10.13
C ARG A 117 3.33 -28.16 -11.22
N TRP A 118 3.13 -26.97 -11.79
CA TRP A 118 2.23 -26.80 -12.93
C TRP A 118 2.67 -27.61 -14.16
N SER A 119 3.97 -27.77 -14.35
CA SER A 119 4.52 -28.52 -15.48
C SER A 119 4.49 -30.03 -15.26
N GLU A 120 4.50 -30.47 -13.99
CA GLU A 120 4.37 -31.88 -13.59
C GLU A 120 2.92 -32.39 -13.69
N ARG A 121 1.92 -31.50 -13.63
CA ARG A 121 0.51 -31.86 -13.67
C ARG A 121 -0.25 -30.98 -14.65
N THR A 122 -0.80 -31.60 -15.70
CA THR A 122 -1.68 -30.91 -16.64
C THR A 122 -3.07 -30.74 -16.03
N TYR A 123 -3.56 -29.50 -16.05
CA TYR A 123 -4.92 -29.16 -15.64
C TYR A 123 -5.70 -28.71 -16.88
N SER A 124 -6.91 -29.21 -17.07
CA SER A 124 -7.80 -28.67 -18.10
C SER A 124 -8.36 -27.31 -17.65
N LEU A 125 -8.89 -26.53 -18.59
CA LEU A 125 -9.57 -25.28 -18.25
C LEU A 125 -10.81 -25.58 -17.39
N GLU A 126 -11.51 -26.69 -17.67
CA GLU A 126 -12.64 -27.16 -16.91
C GLU A 126 -12.26 -27.47 -15.45
N ASP A 127 -11.11 -28.11 -15.21
CA ASP A 127 -10.60 -28.36 -13.86
C ASP A 127 -10.30 -27.05 -13.12
N VAL A 128 -9.71 -26.07 -13.81
CA VAL A 128 -9.41 -24.75 -13.23
C VAL A 128 -10.69 -23.98 -12.88
N LEU A 129 -11.79 -24.17 -13.62
CA LEU A 129 -13.04 -23.46 -13.39
C LEU A 129 -13.96 -24.12 -12.35
N ARG A 130 -13.82 -25.43 -12.11
CA ARG A 130 -14.76 -26.26 -11.31
C ARG A 130 -15.00 -25.77 -9.88
N ASP A 131 -13.95 -25.42 -9.15
CA ASP A 131 -14.02 -25.16 -7.71
C ASP A 131 -14.46 -23.71 -7.40
N ARG A 132 -15.72 -23.38 -7.71
CA ARG A 132 -16.27 -22.02 -7.54
C ARG A 132 -16.34 -21.57 -6.09
N ASP A 133 -16.82 -22.46 -5.23
CA ASP A 133 -17.17 -22.13 -3.83
C ASP A 133 -15.94 -21.98 -2.93
N LEU A 134 -14.80 -22.48 -3.39
CA LEU A 134 -13.53 -22.40 -2.67
C LEU A 134 -12.77 -21.11 -2.95
N ASP A 135 -13.19 -20.31 -3.93
CA ASP A 135 -12.50 -19.09 -4.34
C ASP A 135 -13.02 -17.85 -3.59
N LYS A 136 -12.15 -16.87 -3.32
CA LYS A 136 -12.51 -15.62 -2.64
C LYS A 136 -12.20 -14.42 -3.52
N GLY A 137 -13.00 -13.36 -3.40
CA GLY A 137 -12.77 -12.09 -4.13
C GLY A 137 -11.33 -11.58 -4.03
N SER A 138 -10.74 -11.66 -2.83
CA SER A 138 -9.36 -11.26 -2.56
C SER A 138 -8.32 -11.96 -3.43
N ASP A 139 -8.59 -13.16 -3.94
CA ASP A 139 -7.66 -13.93 -4.77
C ASP A 139 -7.53 -13.33 -6.18
N PHE A 140 -8.54 -12.58 -6.62
CA PHE A 140 -8.63 -12.01 -7.96
C PHE A 140 -8.45 -10.49 -7.98
N GLY A 141 -7.95 -9.91 -6.88
CA GLY A 141 -7.86 -8.46 -6.74
C GLY A 141 -9.21 -7.77 -6.60
N VAL A 142 -10.29 -8.55 -6.44
CA VAL A 142 -11.61 -8.04 -6.11
C VAL A 142 -11.62 -7.80 -4.61
N ASN A 143 -11.29 -6.57 -4.22
CA ASN A 143 -11.42 -6.18 -2.83
C ASN A 143 -12.92 -6.26 -2.47
N ARG A 144 -13.34 -7.29 -1.75
CA ARG A 144 -14.71 -7.40 -1.22
C ARG A 144 -15.07 -6.10 -0.49
N ASP A 145 -14.09 -5.53 0.21
CA ASP A 145 -14.22 -4.25 0.89
C ASP A 145 -14.59 -3.09 -0.04
N ASN A 146 -14.22 -3.09 -1.32
CA ASN A 146 -14.67 -2.06 -2.29
C ASN A 146 -16.04 -2.37 -2.91
N MET A 147 -16.44 -3.64 -2.98
CA MET A 147 -17.74 -4.05 -3.50
C MET A 147 -18.86 -3.88 -2.46
N PHE A 148 -18.51 -3.94 -1.17
CA PHE A 148 -19.40 -3.73 -0.04
C PHE A 148 -19.28 -2.32 0.60
N ARG A 149 -18.24 -1.52 0.31
CA ARG A 149 -18.08 -0.17 0.89
C ARG A 149 -19.04 0.90 0.38
N SER A 150 -19.83 0.67 -0.67
CA SER A 150 -20.91 1.62 -0.96
C SER A 150 -22.09 1.50 0.01
N VAL A 151 -22.15 0.47 0.87
CA VAL A 151 -23.24 0.31 1.86
C VAL A 151 -22.79 -0.16 3.25
N VAL A 152 -21.55 -0.62 3.48
CA VAL A 152 -21.17 -1.22 4.78
C VAL A 152 -19.74 -0.88 5.19
N GLU A 153 -19.58 -0.18 6.32
CA GLU A 153 -18.36 -0.28 7.14
C GLU A 153 -18.60 -1.16 8.37
N GLU A 154 -17.73 -2.16 8.48
CA GLU A 154 -17.30 -3.03 9.60
C GLU A 154 -18.27 -3.39 10.74
N GLU A 155 -18.51 -4.70 10.93
CA GLU A 155 -18.22 -5.35 12.22
C GLU A 155 -18.17 -6.89 12.12
N ASP A 156 -17.21 -7.43 12.88
CA ASP A 156 -17.13 -8.75 13.50
C ASP A 156 -16.58 -9.97 12.73
N SER A 157 -15.27 -10.19 12.91
CA SER A 157 -14.69 -11.53 12.98
C SER A 157 -13.74 -11.60 14.17
N GLY A 158 -14.32 -11.61 15.37
CA GLY A 158 -13.67 -12.16 16.54
C GLY A 158 -13.37 -13.65 16.35
N MET A 159 -12.09 -13.99 16.16
CA MET A 159 -11.54 -15.26 16.62
C MET A 159 -10.22 -15.02 17.33
N LEU A 160 -10.28 -15.19 18.64
CA LEU A 160 -9.18 -15.22 19.59
C LEU A 160 -8.07 -16.16 19.11
N LEU A 161 -6.88 -15.61 18.87
CA LEU A 161 -5.60 -16.33 18.88
C LEU A 161 -4.66 -15.67 19.90
N ALA A 162 -5.09 -15.64 21.15
CA ALA A 162 -4.17 -15.56 22.28
C ALA A 162 -3.80 -17.00 22.66
N GLY A 163 -2.55 -17.38 22.40
CA GLY A 163 -2.06 -18.72 22.65
C GLY A 163 -0.55 -18.72 22.70
N SER A 164 -0.04 -18.43 23.89
CA SER A 164 1.33 -18.57 24.38
C SER A 164 2.09 -19.73 23.70
N LEU A 165 3.25 -19.42 23.13
CA LEU A 165 4.28 -20.40 22.81
C LEU A 165 5.53 -19.96 23.57
N GLY A 166 5.84 -20.75 24.59
CA GLY A 166 6.92 -20.51 25.52
C GLY A 166 8.31 -20.75 24.93
N ASP A 167 9.26 -20.13 25.63
CA ASP A 167 10.69 -20.39 25.78
C ASP A 167 11.31 -21.42 24.84
N MET A 168 12.15 -20.89 23.95
CA MET A 168 13.34 -21.59 23.49
C MET A 168 14.51 -20.66 23.75
N GLN A 169 15.21 -20.92 24.85
CA GLN A 169 16.50 -20.31 25.17
C GLN A 169 17.49 -20.63 24.06
N LEU A 170 18.08 -19.60 23.47
CA LEU A 170 19.32 -19.69 22.70
C LEU A 170 20.28 -18.66 23.28
N GLU A 171 21.43 -19.18 23.65
CA GLU A 171 22.48 -18.57 24.45
C GLU A 171 23.08 -17.33 23.76
N ASP A 172 23.42 -16.36 24.61
CA ASP A 172 24.13 -15.13 24.28
C ASP A 172 25.54 -15.44 23.76
N GLU A 173 25.88 -14.92 22.58
CA GLU A 173 27.27 -14.64 22.23
C GLU A 173 27.48 -13.13 22.09
N ASP A 174 28.26 -12.65 23.05
CA ASP A 174 28.84 -11.33 23.21
C ASP A 174 29.68 -10.93 21.99
N GLY A 175 29.45 -9.72 21.51
CA GLY A 175 30.08 -9.19 20.30
C GLY A 175 30.04 -7.67 20.33
N GLY A 176 30.78 -7.09 21.28
CA GLY A 176 31.00 -5.66 21.38
C GLY A 176 31.49 -5.06 20.06
N ILE A 177 30.82 -4.02 19.59
CA ILE A 177 31.31 -3.17 18.51
C ILE A 177 31.27 -1.73 19.01
N THR A 178 32.46 -1.15 19.00
CA THR A 178 32.88 0.19 19.36
C THR A 178 32.02 1.29 18.73
N LEU A 179 31.69 2.28 19.57
CA LEU A 179 31.04 3.53 19.23
C LEU A 179 32.09 4.45 18.58
N GLU A 180 32.10 4.58 17.25
CA GLU A 180 32.92 5.59 16.57
C GLU A 180 32.11 6.89 16.36
N ASP A 181 32.71 7.96 16.86
CA ASP A 181 32.37 9.38 16.69
C ASP A 181 32.06 9.72 15.22
N TRP A 182 30.95 10.45 15.00
CA TRP A 182 30.68 11.10 13.72
C TRP A 182 30.84 12.61 13.87
N ASP A 183 31.96 13.04 13.32
CA ASP A 183 32.45 14.40 13.15
C ASP A 183 31.43 15.30 12.41
N GLU A 184 31.22 16.50 12.94
CA GLU A 184 30.40 17.55 12.34
C GLU A 184 31.19 18.24 11.21
N GLY A 185 30.85 17.91 9.96
CA GLY A 185 31.44 18.51 8.77
C GLY A 185 30.41 19.19 7.85
N ASP A 186 30.45 20.53 7.84
CA ASP A 186 29.67 21.45 7.01
C ASP A 186 29.94 21.31 5.49
N GLY A 187 28.90 21.56 4.69
CA GLY A 187 29.03 22.30 3.43
C GLY A 187 29.48 21.54 2.18
N SER A 188 28.59 20.79 1.53
CA SER A 188 28.43 20.80 0.06
C SER A 188 27.34 19.83 -0.39
N SER A 189 26.55 20.25 -1.38
CA SER A 189 25.70 19.45 -2.29
C SER A 189 25.23 18.09 -1.74
N GLU A 190 24.09 18.07 -1.05
CA GLU A 190 23.44 16.84 -0.58
C GLU A 190 23.35 15.82 -1.72
N LEU A 191 24.25 14.83 -1.68
CA LEU A 191 24.08 13.54 -2.31
C LEU A 191 22.64 13.11 -2.04
N ILE A 192 21.88 12.89 -3.11
CA ILE A 192 20.58 12.20 -3.05
C ILE A 192 20.83 10.96 -2.19
N SER A 193 20.38 11.01 -0.94
CA SER A 193 20.74 9.98 0.03
C SER A 193 20.20 8.66 -0.49
N ASP A 194 21.05 7.66 -0.61
CA ASP A 194 20.65 6.33 -1.06
C ASP A 194 19.46 5.87 -0.20
N PRO A 195 18.31 5.48 -0.80
CA PRO A 195 17.17 4.95 -0.06
C PRO A 195 17.54 3.84 0.92
N THR A 196 18.57 3.06 0.62
CA THR A 196 19.10 2.03 1.52
C THR A 196 19.65 2.64 2.81
N THR A 197 20.40 3.74 2.71
CA THR A 197 20.95 4.46 3.86
C THR A 197 19.86 5.10 4.70
N ILE A 198 18.88 5.74 4.07
CA ILE A 198 17.72 6.33 4.78
C ILE A 198 16.99 5.26 5.58
N TRP A 199 16.71 4.10 4.98
CA TRP A 199 16.05 3.02 5.67
C TRP A 199 16.88 2.43 6.81
N LYS A 200 18.19 2.22 6.61
CA LYS A 200 19.09 1.70 7.65
C LYS A 200 19.12 2.61 8.88
N GLN A 201 19.24 3.92 8.66
CA GLN A 201 19.21 4.93 9.72
C GLN A 201 17.88 4.90 10.48
N HIS A 202 16.76 4.92 9.74
CA HIS A 202 15.41 4.82 10.31
C HIS A 202 15.24 3.54 11.16
N ALA A 203 15.61 2.38 10.62
CA ALA A 203 15.47 1.11 11.30
C ALA A 203 16.30 1.03 12.59
N LEU A 204 17.55 1.51 12.55
CA LEU A 204 18.42 1.58 13.72
C LEU A 204 17.80 2.46 14.82
N HIS A 205 17.27 3.63 14.43
CA HIS A 205 16.66 4.56 15.38
C HIS A 205 15.44 3.94 16.08
N ILE A 206 14.54 3.31 15.32
CA ILE A 206 13.35 2.65 15.87
C ILE A 206 13.73 1.51 16.79
N GLN A 207 14.73 0.69 16.44
CA GLN A 207 15.22 -0.38 17.31
C GLN A 207 15.73 0.19 18.64
N GLN A 208 16.58 1.22 18.60
CA GLN A 208 17.10 1.85 19.81
C GLN A 208 15.98 2.44 20.68
N ARG A 209 15.03 3.15 20.08
CA ARG A 209 13.89 3.74 20.80
C ARG A 209 13.03 2.68 21.46
N CYS A 210 12.65 1.63 20.73
CA CYS A 210 11.82 0.55 21.23
C CYS A 210 12.52 -0.23 22.37
N ARG A 211 13.84 -0.44 22.29
CA ARG A 211 14.64 -1.02 23.38
C ARG A 211 14.57 -0.17 24.64
N ARG A 212 14.69 1.17 24.53
CA ARG A 212 14.62 2.09 25.69
C ARG A 212 13.28 2.03 26.43
N ILE A 213 12.19 1.76 25.72
CA ILE A 213 10.84 1.65 26.31
C ILE A 213 10.42 0.21 26.63
N GLY A 214 11.33 -0.76 26.49
CA GLY A 214 11.07 -2.16 26.84
C GLY A 214 10.10 -2.89 25.91
N LEU A 215 9.99 -2.48 24.64
CA LEU A 215 9.15 -3.20 23.68
C LEU A 215 9.80 -4.52 23.25
N PRO A 216 9.06 -5.63 23.19
CA PRO A 216 9.59 -6.91 22.73
C PRO A 216 10.09 -6.87 21.28
N ASP A 217 11.19 -7.55 20.98
CA ASP A 217 11.83 -7.55 19.65
C ASP A 217 10.89 -7.99 18.52
N PHE A 218 9.99 -8.95 18.76
CA PHE A 218 9.01 -9.36 17.75
C PHE A 218 8.04 -8.22 17.37
N THR A 219 7.70 -7.35 18.33
CA THR A 219 6.84 -6.18 18.10
C THR A 219 7.59 -5.14 17.28
N VAL A 220 8.87 -4.92 17.61
CA VAL A 220 9.76 -4.04 16.84
C VAL A 220 9.93 -4.53 15.41
N GLY A 221 10.19 -5.84 15.23
CA GLY A 221 10.33 -6.47 13.92
C GLY A 221 9.07 -6.35 13.07
N THR A 222 7.88 -6.57 13.67
CA THR A 222 6.60 -6.43 12.97
C THR A 222 6.37 -4.98 12.52
N ARG A 223 6.66 -4.01 13.39
CA ARG A 223 6.55 -2.57 13.07
C ARG A 223 7.48 -2.17 11.93
N LEU A 224 8.75 -2.56 12.01
CA LEU A 224 9.74 -2.27 10.98
C LEU A 224 9.38 -2.91 9.65
N ALA A 225 8.85 -4.14 9.64
CA ALA A 225 8.40 -4.79 8.41
C ALA A 225 7.25 -4.02 7.73
N PHE A 226 6.26 -3.55 8.50
CA PHE A 226 5.17 -2.73 7.97
C PHE A 226 5.69 -1.40 7.41
N GLN A 227 6.53 -0.71 8.18
CA GLN A 227 7.13 0.56 7.75
C GLN A 227 8.02 0.40 6.51
N LYS A 228 8.76 -0.71 6.41
CA LYS A 228 9.60 -1.03 5.24
C LYS A 228 8.76 -1.13 3.98
N LYS A 229 7.64 -1.84 4.05
CA LYS A 229 6.72 -1.98 2.92
C LYS A 229 6.26 -0.62 2.39
N ILE A 230 5.95 0.32 3.28
CA ILE A 230 5.50 1.66 2.89
C ILE A 230 6.68 2.52 2.39
N PHE A 231 7.85 2.41 3.02
CA PHE A 231 9.06 3.04 2.54
C PHE A 231 9.41 2.60 1.10
N ASP A 232 9.38 1.30 0.83
CA ASP A 232 9.65 0.73 -0.50
C ASP A 232 8.61 1.21 -1.53
N LEU A 233 7.34 1.34 -1.13
CA LEU A 233 6.31 1.96 -1.97
C LEU A 233 6.63 3.43 -2.29
N HIS A 234 7.11 4.21 -1.31
CA HIS A 234 7.50 5.60 -1.54
C HIS A 234 8.69 5.70 -2.50
N VAL A 235 9.69 4.82 -2.36
CA VAL A 235 10.85 4.74 -3.24
C VAL A 235 10.44 4.36 -4.66
N ASP A 236 9.52 3.40 -4.81
CA ASP A 236 8.99 3.02 -6.12
C ASP A 236 8.25 4.17 -6.79
N ARG A 237 7.38 4.87 -6.06
CA ARG A 237 6.66 6.05 -6.59
C ARG A 237 7.62 7.16 -7.01
N GLU A 238 8.67 7.42 -6.24
CA GLU A 238 9.71 8.38 -6.63
C GLU A 238 10.45 7.92 -7.90
N ARG A 239 10.77 6.63 -8.04
CA ARG A 239 11.35 6.08 -9.27
C ARG A 239 10.42 6.28 -10.47
N GLN A 240 9.14 5.94 -10.34
CA GLN A 240 8.14 6.13 -11.40
C GLN A 240 8.03 7.61 -11.80
N LEU A 241 8.08 8.53 -10.83
CA LEU A 241 8.12 9.96 -11.12
C LEU A 241 9.36 10.38 -11.90
N ARG A 242 10.56 9.90 -11.49
CA ARG A 242 11.80 10.20 -12.22
C ARG A 242 11.74 9.68 -13.66
N GLU A 243 11.16 8.51 -13.88
CA GLU A 243 10.95 7.94 -15.22
C GLU A 243 9.93 8.76 -16.04
N ALA A 244 8.82 9.18 -15.43
CA ALA A 244 7.84 10.07 -16.04
C ALA A 244 8.47 11.43 -16.41
N THR A 245 9.31 11.97 -15.52
CA THR A 245 10.00 13.25 -15.73
C THR A 245 11.06 13.15 -16.83
N LYS A 246 11.86 12.08 -16.86
CA LYS A 246 12.86 11.83 -17.91
C LYS A 246 12.22 11.58 -19.27
N SER A 247 11.11 10.84 -19.32
CA SER A 247 10.36 10.67 -20.57
C SER A 247 9.69 11.98 -21.01
N SER A 248 9.39 12.87 -20.05
CA SER A 248 8.86 14.20 -20.33
C SER A 248 9.91 15.23 -20.79
N SER A 249 11.22 14.98 -20.66
CA SER A 249 12.26 15.93 -21.10
C SER A 249 12.36 16.10 -22.62
N LYS A 250 11.52 15.36 -23.38
CA LYS A 250 11.31 15.54 -24.82
C LYS A 250 10.13 16.48 -25.14
N PHE A 251 9.42 16.96 -24.12
CA PHE A 251 8.32 17.90 -24.26
C PHE A 251 8.87 19.33 -24.15
N ASP A 252 8.36 20.21 -24.99
CA ASP A 252 8.72 21.62 -25.00
C ASP A 252 8.29 22.26 -23.65
N THR A 253 9.25 22.80 -22.91
CA THR A 253 9.03 23.43 -21.60
C THR A 253 8.08 24.64 -21.65
N ASP A 254 7.90 25.24 -22.84
CA ASP A 254 6.98 26.34 -23.06
C ASP A 254 5.63 25.90 -23.65
N ALA A 255 5.48 24.61 -23.98
CA ALA A 255 4.20 24.07 -24.42
C ALA A 255 3.22 23.94 -23.24
N GLN A 256 1.97 24.31 -23.52
CA GLN A 256 0.85 24.25 -22.60
C GLN A 256 0.18 22.88 -22.70
N TYR A 257 0.22 22.10 -21.62
CA TYR A 257 -0.46 20.80 -21.56
C TYR A 257 -1.79 20.92 -20.82
N PRO A 258 -2.88 20.34 -21.35
CA PRO A 258 -4.11 20.24 -20.59
C PRO A 258 -3.89 19.33 -19.37
N LEU A 259 -4.46 19.71 -18.23
CA LEU A 259 -4.39 18.95 -16.98
C LEU A 259 -5.06 17.57 -17.02
N ARG A 260 -5.72 17.19 -18.12
CA ARG A 260 -6.44 15.92 -18.23
C ARG A 260 -6.37 15.33 -19.64
N GLU A 261 -5.79 14.14 -19.75
CA GLU A 261 -6.12 13.18 -20.80
C GLU A 261 -7.40 12.43 -20.37
N GLY A 262 -8.45 12.52 -21.18
CA GLY A 262 -9.45 11.45 -21.19
C GLY A 262 -8.77 10.14 -21.60
N THR A 263 -9.23 9.02 -21.05
CA THR A 263 -8.76 7.66 -21.35
C THR A 263 -8.88 7.32 -22.84
N SER A 264 -7.94 7.79 -23.66
CA SER A 264 -7.76 7.39 -25.04
C SER A 264 -6.47 6.58 -25.13
N ALA A 265 -6.59 5.32 -25.55
CA ALA A 265 -5.45 4.43 -25.79
C ALA A 265 -4.60 4.84 -27.01
N SER A 266 -4.95 5.95 -27.68
CA SER A 266 -4.16 6.54 -28.75
C SER A 266 -3.65 7.92 -28.33
N TRP A 267 -2.35 8.11 -28.43
CA TRP A 267 -1.63 9.38 -28.31
C TRP A 267 -1.97 10.34 -29.45
N ASN A 268 -3.25 10.72 -29.56
CA ASN A 268 -3.76 11.81 -30.38
C ASN A 268 -5.14 12.19 -29.84
N ALA A 269 -5.18 12.90 -28.71
CA ALA A 269 -6.42 13.43 -28.18
C ALA A 269 -6.32 14.96 -28.05
N VAL A 270 -7.01 15.58 -29.00
CA VAL A 270 -7.42 16.98 -29.02
C VAL A 270 -7.91 17.42 -27.64
N LEU A 271 -7.36 18.57 -27.24
CA LEU A 271 -7.70 19.40 -26.09
C LEU A 271 -9.21 19.52 -25.88
N ALA A 272 -9.70 18.91 -24.80
CA ALA A 272 -10.96 19.32 -24.18
C ALA A 272 -10.65 19.83 -22.77
N ALA A 273 -10.92 21.11 -22.55
CA ALA A 273 -10.82 21.79 -21.27
C ALA A 273 -11.81 21.17 -20.27
N ALA A 274 -11.40 20.09 -19.60
CA ALA A 274 -12.09 19.60 -18.43
C ALA A 274 -11.40 20.24 -17.22
N THR A 275 -12.04 21.28 -16.68
CA THR A 275 -11.93 21.70 -15.29
C THR A 275 -11.66 20.50 -14.38
N PHE A 276 -10.81 20.65 -13.36
CA PHE A 276 -10.70 19.66 -12.27
C PHE A 276 -12.11 19.14 -11.94
N SER A 277 -12.28 17.83 -11.76
CA SER A 277 -13.43 17.37 -10.98
C SER A 277 -13.51 18.24 -9.73
N GLU A 278 -14.72 18.60 -9.29
CA GLU A 278 -14.94 19.56 -8.18
C GLU A 278 -14.01 19.28 -6.98
N HIS A 279 -13.60 18.02 -6.81
CA HIS A 279 -12.48 17.58 -5.99
C HIS A 279 -11.54 16.62 -6.76
N SER A 280 -10.23 16.88 -6.70
CA SER A 280 -9.18 15.92 -7.12
C SER A 280 -8.23 15.66 -5.96
N LEU A 281 -7.83 14.39 -5.77
CA LEU A 281 -6.97 13.96 -4.66
C LEU A 281 -5.64 13.37 -5.17
N TRP A 282 -4.56 13.73 -4.48
CA TRP A 282 -3.23 13.16 -4.65
C TRP A 282 -2.69 12.66 -3.33
N GLU A 283 -1.98 11.54 -3.38
CA GLU A 283 -1.20 11.04 -2.26
C GLU A 283 0.25 11.52 -2.39
N LEU A 284 0.69 12.32 -1.44
CA LEU A 284 2.04 12.88 -1.37
C LEU A 284 2.96 11.95 -0.59
N THR A 285 4.11 11.63 -1.20
CA THR A 285 5.12 10.74 -0.61
C THR A 285 6.52 11.31 -0.76
N CYS A 286 7.39 11.03 0.21
CA CYS A 286 8.79 11.37 0.12
C CYS A 286 9.64 10.44 1.01
N PRO A 287 10.56 9.65 0.44
CA PRO A 287 11.51 8.84 1.20
C PRO A 287 12.38 9.67 2.16
N MET A 288 12.77 10.89 1.78
CA MET A 288 13.61 11.76 2.63
C MET A 288 12.94 12.14 3.95
N LEU A 289 11.60 12.20 4.02
CA LEU A 289 10.91 12.52 5.27
C LEU A 289 11.26 11.53 6.38
N TRP A 290 11.43 10.24 6.05
CA TRP A 290 11.75 9.19 7.03
C TRP A 290 13.03 9.49 7.83
N ARG A 291 13.99 10.22 7.26
CA ARG A 291 15.22 10.64 7.96
C ARG A 291 14.96 11.75 8.99
N HIS A 292 14.00 12.63 8.75
CA HIS A 292 13.81 13.82 9.58
C HIS A 292 12.85 13.60 10.75
N PHE A 293 12.19 12.47 10.75
CA PHE A 293 11.16 12.14 11.69
C PHE A 293 11.71 11.38 12.91
N GLU A 294 13.01 11.11 13.00
CA GLU A 294 13.69 10.35 14.06
C GLU A 294 13.16 10.63 15.49
N SER A 295 12.83 11.87 15.84
CA SER A 295 12.37 12.22 17.21
C SER A 295 10.85 12.41 17.37
N GLY A 296 10.05 12.05 16.39
CA GLY A 296 8.59 12.25 16.41
C GLY A 296 7.86 11.44 17.49
N ARG A 297 6.78 11.99 18.05
CA ARG A 297 5.84 11.29 18.95
C ARG A 297 4.84 10.45 18.16
N SER A 298 4.56 10.83 16.93
CA SER A 298 3.68 10.11 16.01
C SER A 298 4.21 8.71 15.71
N PHE A 299 5.51 8.47 15.91
CA PHE A 299 6.11 7.13 15.88
C PHE A 299 5.59 6.18 16.92
N ASP A 300 5.03 6.65 18.02
CA ASP A 300 4.51 5.75 19.04
C ASP A 300 3.24 5.04 18.51
N HIS A 301 2.60 5.57 17.46
CA HIS A 301 1.47 4.95 16.79
C HIS A 301 1.91 3.80 15.84
N PRO A 302 1.37 2.57 15.95
CA PRO A 302 1.87 1.39 15.22
C PRO A 302 1.79 1.49 13.71
N GLN A 303 0.78 2.20 13.20
CA GLN A 303 0.49 2.34 11.77
C GLN A 303 1.00 3.66 11.17
N TRP A 304 1.71 4.47 11.96
CA TRP A 304 2.13 5.77 11.49
C TRP A 304 3.21 5.66 10.41
N VAL A 305 3.03 6.46 9.36
CA VAL A 305 3.97 6.63 8.26
C VAL A 305 3.99 8.09 7.80
N PRO A 306 5.13 8.60 7.30
CA PRO A 306 5.22 9.94 6.77
C PRO A 306 4.62 10.00 5.36
N ASN A 307 3.31 10.18 5.28
CA ASN A 307 2.59 10.47 4.04
C ASN A 307 1.83 11.81 4.15
N GLY A 308 1.40 12.32 3.00
CA GLY A 308 0.50 13.45 2.94
C GLY A 308 -0.61 13.24 1.93
N LEU A 309 -1.66 14.02 2.06
CA LEU A 309 -2.73 14.11 1.07
C LEU A 309 -2.77 15.55 0.56
N MET A 310 -2.95 15.70 -0.75
CA MET A 310 -3.23 16.98 -1.38
C MET A 310 -4.57 16.89 -2.09
N ARG A 311 -5.46 17.85 -1.81
CA ARG A 311 -6.73 17.98 -2.51
C ARG A 311 -6.80 19.33 -3.21
N ILE A 312 -7.14 19.34 -4.49
CA ILE A 312 -7.52 20.55 -5.21
C ILE A 312 -9.03 20.55 -5.33
N GLN A 313 -9.66 21.58 -4.77
CA GLN A 313 -11.11 21.80 -4.87
C GLN A 313 -11.36 23.03 -5.74
N THR A 314 -12.26 22.91 -6.72
CA THR A 314 -12.63 24.03 -7.59
C THR A 314 -14.10 24.37 -7.45
N VAL A 315 -14.43 25.61 -7.09
CA VAL A 315 -15.79 26.12 -6.91
C VAL A 315 -15.91 27.44 -7.66
N SER A 316 -16.83 27.56 -8.64
CA SER A 316 -17.09 28.83 -9.35
C SER A 316 -15.82 29.53 -9.89
N ASN A 317 -14.95 28.78 -10.60
CA ASN A 317 -13.66 29.23 -11.13
C ASN A 317 -12.64 29.70 -10.07
N ALA A 318 -12.85 29.34 -8.81
CA ALA A 318 -11.91 29.49 -7.70
C ALA A 318 -11.34 28.12 -7.35
N SER A 319 -10.01 27.98 -7.28
CA SER A 319 -9.41 26.77 -6.76
C SER A 319 -8.85 26.99 -5.34
N TYR A 320 -8.89 25.94 -4.54
CA TYR A 320 -8.30 25.86 -3.22
C TYR A 320 -7.44 24.59 -3.16
N VAL A 321 -6.23 24.71 -2.64
CA VAL A 321 -5.37 23.56 -2.39
C VAL A 321 -5.37 23.28 -0.89
N PHE A 322 -5.73 22.06 -0.54
CA PHE A 322 -5.68 21.55 0.82
C PHE A 322 -4.54 20.53 0.93
N PHE A 323 -3.80 20.59 2.02
CA PHE A 323 -2.81 19.59 2.37
C PHE A 323 -3.11 19.02 3.74
N GLU A 324 -2.90 17.71 3.89
CA GLU A 324 -2.95 17.01 5.17
C GLU A 324 -1.66 16.22 5.36
N PHE A 325 -1.01 16.41 6.49
CA PHE A 325 0.19 15.66 6.90
C PHE A 325 0.01 15.24 8.35
N GLY A 326 -0.41 14.00 8.58
CA GLY A 326 -0.78 13.53 9.92
C GLY A 326 -1.84 14.41 10.56
N THR A 327 -1.52 15.05 11.68
CA THR A 327 -2.46 15.93 12.42
C THR A 327 -2.47 17.38 11.91
N ARG A 328 -1.66 17.70 10.90
CA ARG A 328 -1.53 19.06 10.35
C ARG A 328 -2.30 19.20 9.06
N SER A 329 -3.00 20.32 8.94
CA SER A 329 -3.74 20.67 7.74
C SER A 329 -3.42 22.08 7.29
N PHE A 330 -3.42 22.28 5.99
CA PHE A 330 -3.11 23.55 5.34
C PHE A 330 -4.12 23.82 4.25
N SER A 331 -4.46 25.09 4.06
CA SER A 331 -5.26 25.52 2.93
C SER A 331 -4.72 26.80 2.33
N THR A 332 -4.79 26.90 1.00
CA THR A 332 -4.58 28.17 0.32
C THR A 332 -5.81 29.05 0.47
N ASN A 333 -5.62 30.35 0.26
CA ASN A 333 -6.74 31.22 -0.13
C ASN A 333 -7.24 30.83 -1.54
N ARG A 334 -8.25 31.54 -2.04
CA ARG A 334 -8.69 31.41 -3.43
C ARG A 334 -7.51 31.67 -4.36
N ILE A 335 -7.17 30.66 -5.18
CA ILE A 335 -6.14 30.75 -6.21
C ILE A 335 -6.76 30.47 -7.58
N SER A 336 -6.12 30.98 -8.62
CA SER A 336 -6.39 30.59 -10.01
C SER A 336 -5.38 29.54 -10.43
N ILE A 337 -5.83 28.30 -10.65
CA ILE A 337 -4.98 27.28 -11.27
C ILE A 337 -5.20 27.38 -12.79
N PRO A 338 -4.14 27.57 -13.59
CA PRO A 338 -4.25 27.62 -15.04
C PRO A 338 -4.94 26.36 -15.60
N ALA A 339 -5.81 26.53 -16.61
CA ALA A 339 -6.44 25.40 -17.30
C ALA A 339 -5.43 24.54 -18.09
N THR A 340 -4.32 25.17 -18.47
CA THR A 340 -3.15 24.54 -19.06
C THR A 340 -1.94 24.81 -18.18
N VAL A 341 -1.21 23.78 -17.83
CA VAL A 341 0.00 23.89 -17.01
C VAL A 341 1.17 23.46 -17.86
N ASN A 342 2.21 24.29 -17.84
CA ASN A 342 3.54 23.85 -18.21
C ASN A 342 4.18 23.19 -16.97
N THR A 343 5.39 22.67 -17.14
CA THR A 343 6.18 22.09 -16.06
C THR A 343 6.71 23.13 -15.06
N ARG A 344 6.37 24.43 -15.20
CA ARG A 344 6.84 25.46 -14.27
C ARG A 344 6.12 25.35 -12.93
N ALA A 345 6.88 25.60 -11.88
CA ALA A 345 6.38 25.61 -10.52
C ALA A 345 5.47 26.83 -10.26
N LEU A 346 4.29 26.58 -9.72
CA LEU A 346 3.41 27.58 -9.13
C LEU A 346 3.85 27.83 -7.69
N VAL A 347 4.29 29.06 -7.39
CA VAL A 347 4.60 29.48 -6.02
C VAL A 347 3.32 29.97 -5.35
N LEU A 348 2.91 29.29 -4.29
CA LEU A 348 1.64 29.53 -3.61
C LEU A 348 1.87 29.67 -2.10
N SER A 349 0.91 30.30 -1.41
CA SER A 349 0.90 30.40 0.05
C SER A 349 -0.25 29.60 0.65
N ALA A 350 0.03 28.80 1.68
CA ALA A 350 -0.98 28.10 2.46
C ALA A 350 -0.92 28.50 3.93
N ARG A 351 -2.07 28.50 4.59
CA ARG A 351 -2.20 28.75 6.03
C ARG A 351 -2.37 27.43 6.76
N CYS A 352 -1.53 27.20 7.76
CA CYS A 352 -1.69 26.09 8.70
C CYS A 352 -2.91 26.32 9.59
N HIS A 353 -3.83 25.35 9.69
CA HIS A 353 -5.03 25.51 10.50
C HIS A 353 -4.73 25.49 12.01
N GLN A 354 -3.71 24.72 12.41
CA GLN A 354 -3.32 24.52 13.81
C GLN A 354 -2.54 25.72 14.35
N THR A 355 -1.56 26.23 13.60
CA THR A 355 -0.66 27.30 14.08
C THR A 355 -1.01 28.67 13.56
N ARG A 356 -1.93 28.75 12.58
CA ARG A 356 -2.24 29.97 11.82
C ARG A 356 -1.08 30.56 11.02
N ALA A 357 0.10 29.93 11.03
CA ALA A 357 1.27 30.36 10.28
C ALA A 357 1.02 30.20 8.77
N SER A 358 1.48 31.19 8.01
CA SER A 358 1.52 31.11 6.54
C SER A 358 2.85 30.52 6.10
N ILE A 359 2.79 29.64 5.12
CA ILE A 359 3.95 29.00 4.50
C ILE A 359 3.88 29.19 2.99
N TYR A 360 5.04 29.22 2.34
CA TYR A 360 5.14 29.19 0.89
C TYR A 360 5.49 27.77 0.44
N PHE A 361 4.92 27.35 -0.67
CA PHE A 361 5.20 26.07 -1.30
C PHE A 361 5.22 26.22 -2.83
N GLU A 362 5.91 25.32 -3.49
CA GLU A 362 5.94 25.23 -4.96
C GLU A 362 5.12 24.01 -5.40
N LEU A 363 4.26 24.17 -6.41
CA LEU A 363 3.46 23.11 -6.99
C LEU A 363 3.72 23.04 -8.50
N SER A 364 4.25 21.92 -8.96
CA SER A 364 4.45 21.65 -10.40
C SER A 364 3.58 20.47 -10.81
N PHE A 365 2.86 20.62 -11.92
CA PHE A 365 2.14 19.51 -12.53
C PHE A 365 3.04 18.81 -13.53
N LEU A 366 3.06 17.49 -13.47
CA LEU A 366 3.93 16.64 -14.27
C LEU A 366 3.08 15.71 -15.14
N ALA A 367 3.69 15.12 -16.17
CA ALA A 367 3.02 14.17 -17.05
C ALA A 367 2.47 12.96 -16.27
N ARG A 368 1.50 12.24 -16.86
CA ARG A 368 0.95 10.99 -16.31
C ARG A 368 0.32 11.12 -14.92
N ASN A 369 -0.36 12.24 -14.66
CA ASN A 369 -1.09 12.52 -13.41
C ASN A 369 -0.22 12.64 -12.15
N PHE A 370 1.07 12.93 -12.31
CA PHE A 370 1.95 13.22 -11.19
C PHE A 370 1.96 14.71 -10.86
N VAL A 371 2.20 15.02 -9.60
CA VAL A 371 2.49 16.38 -9.13
C VAL A 371 3.76 16.36 -8.29
N GLU A 372 4.46 17.47 -8.30
CA GLU A 372 5.60 17.71 -7.43
C GLU A 372 5.29 18.89 -6.53
N VAL A 373 5.47 18.71 -5.23
CA VAL A 373 5.22 19.75 -4.23
C VAL A 373 6.50 19.99 -3.45
N ARG A 374 7.06 21.19 -3.49
CA ARG A 374 8.16 21.56 -2.59
C ARG A 374 7.59 22.29 -1.40
N PHE A 375 7.76 21.70 -0.23
CA PHE A 375 7.09 22.12 0.99
C PHE A 375 8.10 22.27 2.13
N PRO A 376 8.03 23.32 2.98
CA PRO A 376 8.95 23.48 4.10
C PRO A 376 8.84 22.31 5.08
N ILE A 377 9.95 21.59 5.32
CA ILE A 377 9.90 20.40 6.17
C ILE A 377 9.61 20.74 7.64
N THR A 378 10.08 21.90 8.12
CA THR A 378 9.70 22.45 9.43
C THR A 378 8.19 22.56 9.57
N ALA A 379 7.52 23.00 8.49
CA ALA A 379 6.07 23.06 8.45
C ALA A 379 5.41 21.68 8.40
N ILE A 380 6.09 20.57 8.19
CA ILE A 380 5.48 19.24 8.33
C ILE A 380 5.70 18.73 9.76
N LEU A 381 6.89 18.96 10.32
CA LEU A 381 7.38 18.28 11.53
C LEU A 381 7.15 19.01 12.87
N GLN A 382 6.94 20.33 12.86
CA GLN A 382 7.03 21.19 14.07
C GLN A 382 6.23 20.75 15.31
N PHE A 383 5.17 19.96 15.17
CA PHE A 383 4.33 19.50 16.30
C PHE A 383 4.48 18.02 16.64
N ASP A 384 5.39 17.32 15.98
CA ASP A 384 5.66 15.92 16.29
C ASP A 384 6.52 15.77 17.56
N GLY A 385 6.76 16.85 18.32
CA GLY A 385 7.55 16.81 19.55
C GLY A 385 9.03 16.48 19.36
N SER A 386 9.54 16.53 18.12
CA SER A 386 10.94 16.28 17.79
C SER A 386 11.84 17.41 18.29
N CYS A 387 12.87 17.06 19.07
CA CYS A 387 13.83 18.01 19.66
C CYS A 387 14.92 18.49 18.68
N MET A 388 15.01 17.90 17.48
CA MET A 388 15.87 18.40 16.42
C MET A 388 15.16 19.53 15.69
N THR A 389 15.76 20.72 15.67
CA THR A 389 15.36 21.80 14.75
C THR A 389 15.36 21.23 13.34
N PRO A 390 14.19 21.10 12.69
CA PRO A 390 14.16 20.56 11.35
C PRO A 390 14.95 21.51 10.45
N SER A 391 15.70 20.94 9.51
CA SER A 391 16.35 21.73 8.44
C SER A 391 15.36 22.74 7.87
N THR A 392 15.77 23.99 7.67
CA THR A 392 14.90 25.00 7.03
C THR A 392 14.65 24.70 5.55
N LYS A 393 15.29 23.67 4.99
CA LYS A 393 15.16 23.25 3.59
C LYS A 393 13.76 22.72 3.29
N ALA A 394 13.25 23.09 2.11
CA ALA A 394 12.04 22.49 1.58
C ALA A 394 12.28 21.04 1.15
N VAL A 395 11.36 20.15 1.49
CA VAL A 395 11.34 18.77 1.00
C VAL A 395 10.55 18.70 -0.30
N LYS A 396 11.02 17.87 -1.23
CA LYS A 396 10.32 17.55 -2.48
C LYS A 396 9.41 16.34 -2.26
N LEU A 397 8.11 16.58 -2.34
CA LEU A 397 7.05 15.58 -2.19
C LEU A 397 6.54 15.19 -3.58
N ASN A 398 6.38 13.90 -3.80
CA ASN A 398 5.88 13.33 -5.04
C ASN A 398 4.42 12.94 -4.83
N GLY A 399 3.53 13.56 -5.60
CA GLY A 399 2.11 13.30 -5.55
C GLY A 399 1.65 12.39 -6.68
N VAL A 400 0.94 11.32 -6.32
CA VAL A 400 0.28 10.40 -7.27
C VAL A 400 -1.21 10.66 -7.23
N TRP A 401 -1.84 10.87 -8.39
CA TRP A 401 -3.29 11.09 -8.45
C TRP A 401 -4.05 9.84 -8.03
N MET A 402 -4.99 10.02 -7.09
CA MET A 402 -5.79 8.94 -6.51
C MET A 402 -7.21 8.86 -7.09
N GLY A 403 -7.63 9.88 -7.86
CA GLY A 403 -8.97 9.97 -8.41
C GLY A 403 -9.73 11.23 -8.00
N PRO A 404 -10.96 11.39 -8.52
CA PRO A 404 -11.91 12.36 -7.98
C PRO A 404 -12.40 11.94 -6.59
N VAL A 405 -12.76 12.91 -5.76
CA VAL A 405 -13.47 12.66 -4.49
C VAL A 405 -14.91 13.11 -4.68
N HIS A 406 -15.87 12.23 -4.40
CA HIS A 406 -17.30 12.53 -4.48
C HIS A 406 -17.84 13.03 -3.14
#